data_AF-G0JUF9-F1
#
_entry.id   AF-G0JUF9-F1
#
_cell.length_a   1.000
_cell.length_b   1.000
_cell.length_c   1.000
_cell.angle_alpha   90.00
_cell.angle_beta   90.00
_cell.angle_gamma   90.00
#
_symmetry.space_group_name_H-M   'P 1'
#
loop_
_entity.id
_entity.type
_entity.pdbx_description
1 polymer ?
#
loop_
_entity_poly.entity_id
_entity_poly.type
_entity_poly.pdbx_seq_one_letter_code
_entity_poly.pdbx_strand_id
1 'polypeptide(L)'
;MKHFGELIFFLFIAFLIWVFIGGTPDQRIHRACSPISWVGNFVGSVAIAADTDYGRSIKNGTANLDYRCQLTIWDYFYAAKWKKEHPGVPLPGAQSQSPRHE
;
A
#
# COMPACT_ATOMS: atom_id res chain seq x y z
N MET A 1 17.02 19.85 -17.19
CA MET A 1 16.18 18.62 -17.13
C MET A 1 16.97 17.32 -16.98
N LYS A 2 18.22 17.22 -17.46
CA LYS A 2 19.05 15.98 -17.37
C LYS A 2 19.28 15.49 -15.93
N HIS A 3 19.59 16.40 -15.00
CA HIS A 3 19.82 16.06 -13.58
C HIS A 3 18.55 15.72 -12.78
N PHE A 4 17.37 16.15 -13.23
CA PHE A 4 16.12 15.81 -12.55
C PHE A 4 15.77 14.32 -12.73
N GLY A 5 15.96 13.79 -13.94
CA GLY A 5 15.75 12.37 -14.21
C GLY A 5 16.72 11.47 -13.42
N GLU A 6 17.98 11.87 -13.33
CA GLU A 6 18.99 11.17 -12.52
C GLU A 6 18.61 11.13 -11.04
N LEU A 7 18.16 12.26 -10.48
CA LEU A 7 17.73 12.32 -9.08
C LEU A 7 16.54 11.38 -8.81
N ILE A 8 15.51 11.42 -9.65
CA ILE A 8 14.33 10.55 -9.51
C ILE A 8 14.73 9.07 -9.60
N PHE A 9 15.66 8.74 -10.52
CA PHE A 9 16.18 7.39 -10.64
C PHE A 9 16.88 6.94 -9.36
N PHE A 10 17.81 7.74 -8.81
CA PHE A 10 18.50 7.39 -7.56
C PHE A 10 17.54 7.27 -6.37
N LEU A 11 16.54 8.15 -6.28
CA LEU A 11 15.51 8.06 -5.24
C LEU A 11 14.66 6.78 -5.38
N PHE A 12 14.33 6.40 -6.61
CA PHE A 12 13.61 5.16 -6.87
C PHE A 12 14.46 3.93 -6.47
N ILE A 13 15.75 3.91 -6.81
CA ILE A 13 16.65 2.83 -6.40
C ILE A 13 16.79 2.77 -4.87
N ALA A 14 16.98 3.92 -4.21
CA ALA A 14 17.05 3.99 -2.75
C ALA A 14 15.75 3.48 -2.10
N PHE A 15 14.61 3.83 -2.67
CA PHE A 15 13.31 3.32 -2.24
C PHE A 15 13.23 1.80 -2.36
N LEU A 16 13.61 1.22 -3.50
CA LEU A 16 13.64 -0.23 -3.67
C LEU A 16 14.56 -0.91 -2.66
N ILE A 17 15.78 -0.40 -2.47
CA ILE A 17 16.72 -0.92 -1.47
C ILE A 17 16.08 -0.91 -0.08
N TRP A 18 15.44 0.20 0.31
CA TRP A 18 14.77 0.30 1.60
C TRP A 18 13.62 -0.70 1.76
N VAL A 19 12.83 -0.93 0.71
CA VAL A 19 11.79 -1.97 0.71
C VAL A 19 12.41 -3.34 1.02
N PHE A 20 13.47 -3.73 0.31
CA PHE A 20 14.09 -5.05 0.45
C PHE A 20 14.87 -5.27 1.74
N ILE A 21 15.33 -4.20 2.41
CA ILE A 21 15.90 -4.28 3.76
C ILE A 21 14.88 -4.81 4.80
N GLY A 22 13.58 -4.85 4.46
CA GLY A 22 12.57 -5.51 5.31
C GLY A 22 12.92 -6.98 5.56
N GLY A 23 13.00 -7.37 6.84
CA GLY A 23 13.41 -8.70 7.27
C GLY A 23 12.35 -9.79 7.01
N THR A 24 11.09 -9.40 6.85
CA THR A 24 9.97 -10.32 6.57
C THR A 24 9.20 -9.91 5.31
N PRO A 25 8.53 -10.87 4.64
CA PRO A 25 7.52 -10.62 3.60
C PRO A 25 6.58 -9.45 3.91
N ASP A 26 5.93 -9.47 5.06
CA ASP A 26 4.95 -8.46 5.46
C ASP A 26 5.59 -7.08 5.62
N GLN A 27 6.81 -7.03 6.17
CA GLN A 27 7.53 -5.77 6.31
C GLN A 27 7.90 -5.16 4.96
N ARG A 28 8.25 -5.99 3.96
CA ARG A 28 8.53 -5.54 2.59
C ARG A 28 7.27 -5.02 1.91
N ILE A 29 6.16 -5.74 2.05
CA ILE A 29 4.85 -5.32 1.52
C ILE A 29 4.44 -3.96 2.12
N HIS A 30 4.56 -3.81 3.44
CA HIS A 30 4.25 -2.57 4.13
C HIS A 30 5.11 -1.40 3.64
N ARG A 31 6.42 -1.61 3.48
CA ARG A 31 7.33 -0.58 2.94
C ARG A 31 7.02 -0.23 1.49
N ALA A 32 6.64 -1.20 0.67
CA ALA A 32 6.28 -0.97 -0.74
C ALA A 32 5.03 -0.08 -0.87
N CYS A 33 4.06 -0.23 0.04
CA CYS A 33 2.81 0.55 0.04
C CYS A 33 2.89 1.86 0.84
N SER A 34 3.89 2.00 1.72
CA SER A 34 4.10 3.19 2.58
C SER A 34 4.00 4.56 1.88
N PRO A 35 4.46 4.75 0.62
CA PRO A 35 4.31 6.03 -0.08
C PRO A 35 2.87 6.56 -0.16
N ILE A 36 1.89 5.66 -0.19
CA ILE A 36 0.46 6.03 -0.20
C ILE A 36 0.15 6.84 1.05
N SER A 37 0.54 6.35 2.22
CA SER A 37 0.33 7.04 3.49
C SER A 37 1.11 8.37 3.59
N TRP A 38 2.34 8.45 3.06
CA TRP A 38 3.12 9.69 3.11
C TRP A 38 2.43 10.81 2.32
N VAL A 39 1.98 10.49 1.11
CA VAL A 39 1.27 11.43 0.25
C VAL A 39 -0.06 11.82 0.88
N GLY A 40 -0.86 10.87 1.36
CA GLY A 40 -2.14 11.18 1.98
C GLY A 40 -2.01 11.99 3.27
N ASN A 41 -0.98 11.76 4.07
CA ASN A 41 -0.69 12.56 5.25
C ASN A 41 -0.25 13.98 4.88
N PHE A 42 0.59 14.13 3.85
CA PHE A 42 1.02 15.43 3.36
C PHE A 42 -0.17 16.24 2.83
N VAL A 43 -0.92 15.69 1.87
CA VAL A 43 -2.08 16.36 1.26
C VAL A 43 -3.17 16.60 2.30
N GLY A 44 -3.45 15.63 3.16
CA GLY A 44 -4.42 15.77 4.24
C GLY A 44 -4.05 16.86 5.25
N SER A 45 -2.76 17.02 5.57
CA SER A 45 -2.28 18.08 6.46
C SER A 45 -2.42 19.45 5.83
N VAL A 46 -2.11 19.59 4.53
CA VAL A 46 -2.32 20.83 3.77
C VAL A 46 -3.81 21.19 3.71
N ALA A 47 -4.67 20.20 3.45
CA ALA A 47 -6.12 20.39 3.38
C ALA A 47 -6.71 20.84 4.72
N ILE A 48 -6.24 20.30 5.85
CA ILE A 48 -6.65 20.72 7.19
C ILE A 48 -6.12 22.13 7.50
N ALA A 49 -4.86 22.43 7.15
CA ALA A 49 -4.29 23.75 7.36
C ALA A 49 -4.99 24.85 6.54
N ALA A 50 -5.56 24.47 5.38
CA ALA A 50 -6.39 25.33 4.54
C ALA A 50 -7.88 25.37 4.98
N ASP A 51 -8.21 24.78 6.14
CA ASP A 51 -9.56 24.71 6.72
C ASP A 51 -10.62 24.07 5.78
N THR A 52 -10.20 23.04 5.04
CA THR A 52 -11.09 22.31 4.13
C THR A 52 -11.60 21.02 4.77
N ASP A 53 -12.88 20.70 4.55
CA ASP A 53 -13.49 19.41 4.99
C ASP A 53 -12.89 18.18 4.29
N TYR A 54 -12.09 18.39 3.24
CA TYR A 54 -11.53 17.33 2.41
C TYR A 54 -10.45 16.50 3.13
N GLY A 55 -9.84 17.04 4.20
CA GLY A 55 -8.78 16.38 4.94
C GLY A 55 -9.19 15.01 5.52
N ARG A 56 -10.43 14.87 5.98
CA ARG A 56 -10.95 13.59 6.52
C ARG A 56 -11.15 12.55 5.41
N SER A 57 -11.70 12.97 4.27
CA SER A 57 -11.91 12.11 3.11
C SER A 57 -10.59 11.59 2.52
N ILE A 58 -9.56 12.44 2.46
CA ILE A 58 -8.22 12.04 1.98
C ILE A 58 -7.60 10.98 2.89
N LYS A 59 -7.69 11.15 4.22
CA LYS A 59 -7.18 10.17 5.18
C LYS A 59 -7.84 8.80 5.01
N ASN A 60 -9.18 8.77 4.90
CA ASN A 60 -9.93 7.53 4.72
C ASN A 60 -9.62 6.86 3.36
N GLY A 61 -9.58 7.64 2.29
CA GLY A 61 -9.26 7.13 0.95
C GLY A 61 -7.85 6.55 0.86
N THR A 62 -6.88 7.23 1.49
CA THR A 62 -5.49 6.79 1.54
C THR A 62 -5.32 5.49 2.34
N ALA A 63 -5.99 5.37 3.50
CA ALA A 63 -5.96 4.13 4.29
C ALA A 63 -6.54 2.94 3.51
N ASN A 64 -7.62 3.16 2.76
CA ASN A 64 -8.19 2.12 1.89
C ASN A 64 -7.24 1.72 0.75
N LEU A 65 -6.57 2.70 0.13
CA LEU A 65 -5.59 2.44 -0.92
C LEU A 65 -4.36 1.67 -0.40
N ASP A 66 -3.88 2.00 0.79
CA ASP A 66 -2.77 1.29 1.44
C ASP A 66 -3.14 -0.17 1.69
N TYR A 67 -4.30 -0.42 2.30
CA TYR A 67 -4.81 -1.79 2.51
C TYR A 67 -4.90 -2.59 1.20
N ARG A 68 -5.47 -1.99 0.15
CA ARG A 68 -5.62 -2.66 -1.15
C ARG A 68 -4.27 -2.91 -1.84
N CYS A 69 -3.31 -2.01 -1.70
CA CYS A 69 -1.95 -2.21 -2.17
C CYS A 69 -1.32 -3.44 -1.51
N GLN A 70 -1.38 -3.50 -0.17
CA GLN A 70 -0.79 -4.60 0.58
C GLN A 70 -1.43 -5.94 0.21
N LEU A 71 -2.76 -5.97 0.13
CA LEU A 71 -3.52 -7.15 -0.27
C LEU A 71 -3.15 -7.64 -1.67
N THR A 72 -3.05 -6.72 -2.64
CA THR A 72 -2.72 -7.07 -4.04
C THR A 72 -1.32 -7.67 -4.15
N ILE A 73 -0.33 -7.09 -3.46
CA ILE A 73 1.03 -7.63 -3.42
C ILE A 73 1.03 -9.00 -2.74
N TRP A 74 0.31 -9.13 -1.63
CA TRP A 74 0.22 -10.40 -0.90
C TRP A 74 -0.39 -11.50 -1.79
N ASP A 75 -1.49 -11.21 -2.47
CA ASP A 75 -2.16 -12.15 -3.36
C ASP A 75 -1.24 -12.59 -4.51
N TYR A 76 -0.53 -11.66 -5.13
CA TYR A 76 0.35 -11.95 -6.25
C TYR A 76 1.51 -12.88 -5.86
N PHE A 77 2.13 -12.68 -4.70
CA PHE A 77 3.32 -13.41 -4.29
C PHE A 77 3.04 -14.65 -3.42
N TYR A 78 1.97 -14.65 -2.62
CA TYR A 78 1.76 -15.63 -1.55
C TYR A 78 0.49 -16.47 -1.69
N ALA A 79 -0.53 -16.02 -2.44
CA ALA A 79 -1.80 -16.76 -2.52
C ALA A 79 -1.64 -18.21 -3.04
N ALA A 80 -0.76 -18.42 -4.01
CA ALA A 80 -0.53 -19.76 -4.57
C ALA A 80 0.09 -20.72 -3.55
N LYS A 81 1.03 -20.23 -2.73
CA LYS A 81 1.64 -21.01 -1.64
C LYS A 81 0.62 -21.26 -0.53
N TRP A 82 -0.13 -20.22 -0.15
CA TRP A 82 -1.18 -20.30 0.87
C TRP A 82 -2.22 -21.39 0.55
N LYS A 83 -2.75 -21.43 -0.68
CA LYS A 83 -3.75 -22.43 -1.10
C LYS A 83 -3.25 -23.87 -1.00
N LYS A 84 -1.95 -24.09 -1.20
CA LYS A 84 -1.34 -25.42 -1.10
C LYS A 84 -1.14 -25.85 0.35
N GLU A 85 -0.76 -24.92 1.21
CA GLU A 85 -0.50 -25.19 2.64
C GLU A 85 -1.79 -25.24 3.47
N HIS A 86 -2.85 -24.53 3.07
CA HIS A 86 -4.11 -24.41 3.79
C HIS A 86 -5.33 -24.75 2.90
N PRO A 87 -5.56 -26.04 2.60
CA PRO A 87 -6.70 -26.45 1.77
C PRO A 87 -8.03 -26.10 2.47
N GLY A 88 -8.93 -25.44 1.74
CA GLY A 88 -10.26 -25.05 2.24
C GLY A 88 -10.30 -23.76 3.07
N VAL A 89 -9.16 -23.12 3.32
CA VAL A 89 -9.12 -21.81 4.00
C VAL A 89 -9.14 -20.69 2.95
N PRO A 90 -10.07 -19.72 3.05
CA PRO A 90 -10.12 -18.60 2.11
C PRO A 90 -8.86 -17.74 2.19
N LEU A 91 -8.53 -17.04 1.10
CA LEU A 91 -7.43 -16.08 1.10
C LEU A 91 -7.76 -14.91 2.05
N PRO A 92 -6.77 -14.38 2.78
CA PRO A 92 -6.87 -13.06 3.41
C PRO A 92 -7.45 -12.06 2.40
N GLY A 93 -8.52 -11.35 2.76
CA GLY A 93 -9.19 -10.39 1.86
C GLY A 93 -10.30 -10.94 0.96
N ALA A 94 -10.35 -12.26 0.66
CA ALA A 94 -11.44 -12.87 -0.11
C ALA A 94 -12.80 -12.79 0.62
N GLN A 95 -12.79 -12.73 1.95
CA GLN A 95 -14.01 -12.56 2.75
C GLN A 95 -14.69 -11.20 2.53
N SER A 96 -13.97 -10.18 2.05
CA SER A 96 -14.55 -8.86 1.76
C SER A 96 -15.30 -8.79 0.43
N GLN A 97 -15.23 -9.84 -0.40
CA GLN A 97 -15.88 -9.93 -1.71
C GLN A 97 -17.09 -10.88 -1.74
N SER A 98 -17.57 -11.39 -0.60
CA SER A 98 -18.92 -11.95 -0.61
C SER A 98 -19.85 -10.79 -0.97
N PRO A 99 -20.64 -10.87 -2.07
CA PRO A 99 -21.74 -9.94 -2.22
C PRO A 99 -22.54 -10.04 -0.93
N ARG A 100 -22.81 -8.88 -0.34
CA ARG A 100 -23.82 -8.76 0.69
C ARG A 100 -25.11 -9.23 0.03
N HIS A 101 -25.40 -10.52 0.15
CA HIS A 101 -26.69 -11.08 -0.19
C HIS A 101 -27.68 -10.37 0.75
N GLU A 102 -28.47 -9.52 0.12
CA GLU A 102 -29.82 -9.06 0.49
C GLU A 102 -30.04 -8.56 1.93
#